data_AF-A0A7L4ZRD3-F1
#
_entry.id   AF-A0A7L4ZRD3-F1
#
_cell.length_a   1.000
_cell.length_b   1.000
_cell.length_c   1.000
_cell.angle_alpha   90.00
_cell.angle_beta   90.00
_cell.angle_gamma   90.00
#
_symmetry.space_group_name_H-M   'P 1'
#
loop_
_entity.id
_entity.type
_entity.pdbx_description
1 polymer ?
#
loop_
_entity_poly.entity_id
_entity_poly.type
_entity_poly.pdbx_seq_one_letter_code
_entity_poly.pdbx_strand_id
1 'polypeptide(L)'
;MSKNVYILRERKETGELHLFLANPTEENECRPQQKSICGRMDIDEKSRTVFSCQPKDRARIQCAKLTGNICTICVSYLYMNDV
;
A
#
# COMPACT_ATOMS: atom_id res chain seq x y z
N MET A 1 -1.26 -18.08 -8.89
CA MET A 1 -1.37 -17.16 -7.74
C MET A 1 -0.92 -15.78 -8.18
N SER A 2 -1.85 -14.84 -8.34
CA SER A 2 -1.51 -13.45 -8.63
C SER A 2 -0.72 -12.90 -7.44
N LYS A 3 0.58 -12.63 -7.65
CA LYS A 3 1.45 -12.07 -6.61
C LYS A 3 1.15 -10.58 -6.47
N ASN A 4 0.01 -10.21 -5.90
CA ASN A 4 -0.27 -8.79 -5.64
C ASN A 4 0.84 -8.23 -4.74
N VAL A 5 1.44 -7.13 -5.15
CA VAL A 5 2.41 -6.37 -4.35
C VAL A 5 1.78 -5.07 -3.89
N TYR A 6 2.35 -4.49 -2.85
CA TYR A 6 1.79 -3.35 -2.14
C TYR A 6 2.81 -2.23 -2.09
N ILE A 7 2.28 -1.01 -2.17
CA ILE A 7 3.03 0.23 -2.03
C ILE A 7 2.37 1.02 -0.91
N LEU A 8 3.16 1.47 0.08
CA LEU A 8 2.67 2.35 1.13
C LEU A 8 3.16 3.77 0.85
N ARG A 9 2.22 4.72 0.85
CA ARG A 9 2.52 6.14 0.67
C ARG A 9 1.91 6.96 1.79
N GLU A 10 2.63 7.98 2.20
CA GLU A 10 2.22 8.96 3.20
C GLU A 10 1.69 10.20 2.47
N ARG A 11 0.42 10.54 2.68
CA ARG A 11 -0.17 11.79 2.17
C ARG A 11 0.50 12.97 2.88
N LYS A 12 1.13 13.89 2.14
CA LYS A 12 1.91 14.99 2.75
C LYS A 12 1.05 15.98 3.54
N GLU A 13 -0.22 16.13 3.18
CA GLU A 13 -1.12 17.11 3.81
C GLU A 13 -1.59 16.68 5.20
N THR A 14 -1.83 15.38 5.39
CA THR A 14 -2.40 14.85 6.64
C THR A 14 -1.42 13.97 7.42
N GLY A 15 -0.34 13.51 6.78
CA GLY A 15 0.53 12.47 7.32
C GLY A 15 -0.11 11.09 7.36
N GLU A 16 -1.29 10.89 6.73
CA GLU A 16 -1.98 9.59 6.71
C GLU A 16 -1.30 8.64 5.72
N LEU A 17 -1.10 7.39 6.15
CA LEU A 17 -0.46 6.35 5.37
C LEU A 17 -1.52 5.47 4.69
N HIS A 18 -1.45 5.38 3.37
CA HIS A 18 -2.36 4.59 2.54
C HIS A 18 -1.62 3.54 1.73
N LEU A 19 -2.21 2.34 1.65
CA LEU A 19 -1.72 1.26 0.81
C LEU A 19 -2.34 1.35 -0.58
N PHE A 20 -1.53 1.04 -1.58
CA PHE A 20 -1.91 0.92 -2.98
C PHE A 20 -1.61 -0.51 -3.43
N LEU A 21 -2.57 -1.12 -4.12
CA LEU A 21 -2.34 -2.39 -4.79
C LEU A 21 -1.50 -2.14 -6.04
N ALA A 22 -0.53 -2.99 -6.28
CA ALA A 22 0.30 -2.95 -7.47
C ALA A 22 0.45 -4.36 -8.03
N ASN A 23 0.53 -4.43 -9.36
CA ASN A 23 0.83 -5.69 -10.04
C ASN A 23 2.32 -5.72 -10.36
N PRO A 24 3.07 -6.75 -9.90
CA PRO A 24 4.41 -6.95 -10.38
C PRO A 24 4.32 -7.42 -11.84
N THR A 25 4.97 -6.69 -12.73
CA THR A 25 5.15 -7.09 -14.12
C THR A 25 6.38 -7.99 -14.25
N GLU A 26 6.48 -8.76 -15.34
CA GLU A 26 7.63 -9.62 -15.63
C GLU A 26 8.95 -8.84 -15.76
N GLU A 27 8.88 -7.52 -15.99
CA GLU A 27 10.02 -6.61 -16.09
C GLU A 27 10.46 -6.00 -14.74
N ASN A 28 10.04 -6.58 -13.60
CA ASN A 28 10.24 -6.03 -12.25
C ASN A 28 9.62 -4.63 -12.01
N GLU A 29 8.79 -4.12 -12.92
CA GLU A 29 8.05 -2.89 -12.68
C GLU A 29 6.81 -3.19 -11.82
N CYS A 30 6.65 -2.50 -10.69
CA CYS A 30 5.41 -2.53 -9.93
C CYS A 30 4.57 -1.33 -10.31
N ARG A 31 3.51 -1.57 -11.07
CA ARG A 31 2.57 -0.51 -11.45
C ARG A 31 1.47 -0.41 -10.39
N PRO A 32 1.44 0.66 -9.58
CA PRO A 32 0.35 0.86 -8.63
C PRO A 32 -0.94 1.18 -9.36
N GLN A 33 -2.04 0.83 -8.72
CA GLN A 33 -3.35 1.35 -9.07
C GLN A 33 -3.41 2.87 -8.82
N GLN A 34 -4.29 3.55 -9.56
CA GLN A 34 -4.47 4.99 -9.45
C GLN A 34 -4.98 5.40 -8.07
N LYS A 35 -5.70 4.53 -7.38
CA LYS A 35 -6.24 4.77 -6.04
C LYS A 35 -5.66 3.81 -5.01
N SER A 36 -5.58 4.31 -3.78
CA SER A 36 -5.35 3.50 -2.59
C SER A 36 -6.46 2.47 -2.42
N ILE A 37 -6.17 1.42 -1.66
CA ILE A 37 -7.10 0.32 -1.35
C ILE A 37 -8.39 0.84 -0.72
N CYS A 38 -8.32 1.88 0.12
CA CYS A 38 -9.50 2.49 0.73
C CYS A 38 -10.18 3.55 -0.16
N GLY A 39 -9.60 3.88 -1.32
CA GLY A 39 -10.14 4.85 -2.28
C GLY A 39 -10.03 6.32 -1.85
N ARG A 40 -9.39 6.63 -0.71
CA ARG A 40 -9.32 7.98 -0.13
C ARG A 40 -8.13 8.81 -0.59
N MET A 41 -7.22 8.19 -1.32
CA MET A 41 -5.98 8.80 -1.80
C MET A 41 -5.69 8.33 -3.22
N ASP A 42 -5.47 9.28 -4.12
CA ASP A 42 -5.03 9.08 -5.49
C ASP A 42 -3.49 9.08 -5.58
N ILE A 43 -2.95 8.38 -6.57
CA ILE A 43 -1.50 8.21 -6.79
C ILE A 43 -0.85 9.52 -7.23
N ASP A 44 -1.59 10.41 -7.87
CA ASP A 44 -1.09 11.70 -8.35
C ASP A 44 -1.00 12.75 -7.22
N GLU A 45 -1.57 12.45 -6.05
CA GLU A 45 -1.48 13.35 -4.90
C GLU A 45 -0.06 13.45 -4.33
N LYS A 46 0.25 14.64 -3.81
CA LYS A 46 1.53 14.91 -3.14
C LYS A 46 1.71 13.98 -1.95
N SER A 47 2.61 13.02 -2.13
CA SER A 47 2.84 12.00 -1.13
C SER A 47 4.27 11.48 -1.18
N ARG A 48 4.68 10.87 -0.08
CA ARG A 48 5.99 10.25 0.08
C ARG A 48 5.83 8.75 0.05
N THR A 49 6.61 8.05 -0.79
CA THR A 49 6.65 6.59 -0.77
C THR A 49 7.44 6.11 0.43
N VAL A 50 6.81 5.29 1.28
CA VAL A 50 7.45 4.64 2.44
C VAL A 50 8.07 3.32 2.02
N PHE A 51 7.33 2.52 1.26
CA PHE A 51 7.84 1.32 0.61
C PHE A 51 7.08 1.04 -0.68
N SER A 52 7.70 0.30 -1.59
CA SER A 52 7.10 -0.16 -2.84
C SER A 52 7.41 -1.63 -3.07
N CYS A 53 6.64 -2.26 -3.97
CA CYS A 53 6.86 -3.63 -4.44
C CYS A 53 6.92 -4.70 -3.32
N GLN A 54 6.22 -4.48 -2.20
CA GLN A 54 6.28 -5.45 -1.10
C GLN A 54 5.19 -6.51 -1.25
N PRO A 55 5.50 -7.81 -1.12
CA PRO A 55 4.49 -8.85 -0.96
C PRO A 55 3.63 -8.60 0.28
N LYS A 56 2.44 -9.22 0.32
CA LYS A 56 1.46 -9.08 1.42
C LYS A 56 2.09 -9.25 2.80
N ASP A 57 2.87 -10.31 3.01
CA ASP A 57 3.48 -10.60 4.32
C ASP A 57 4.50 -9.56 4.75
N ARG A 58 5.35 -9.09 3.82
CA ARG A 58 6.29 -8.01 4.10
C ARG A 58 5.57 -6.68 4.35
N ALA A 59 4.54 -6.38 3.56
CA ALA A 59 3.72 -5.19 3.76
C ALA A 59 3.07 -5.19 5.15
N ARG A 60 2.52 -6.33 5.61
CA ARG A 60 1.99 -6.49 6.98
C ARG A 60 3.04 -6.22 8.04
N ILE A 61 4.22 -6.84 7.93
CA ILE A 61 5.32 -6.65 8.89
C ILE A 61 5.76 -5.19 8.94
N GLN A 62 5.87 -4.52 7.79
CA GLN A 62 6.25 -3.11 7.74
C GLN A 62 5.15 -2.21 8.30
N CYS A 63 3.88 -2.46 7.98
CA CYS A 63 2.74 -1.74 8.58
C CYS A 63 2.70 -1.90 10.10
N ALA A 64 2.97 -3.10 10.62
CA ALA A 64 3.01 -3.36 12.07
C ALA A 64 4.17 -2.62 12.79
N LYS A 65 5.27 -2.34 12.07
CA LYS A 65 6.40 -1.55 12.60
C LYS A 65 6.13 -0.04 12.59
N LEU A 66 5.18 0.42 11.78
CA LEU A 66 4.81 1.82 11.71
C LEU A 66 3.81 2.13 12.82
N THR A 67 4.28 2.82 13.86
CA THR A 67 3.43 3.32 14.94
C THR A 67 2.69 4.58 14.49
N GLY A 68 1.42 4.44 14.12
CA GLY A 68 0.47 5.55 13.94
C GLY A 68 0.24 6.05 12.51
N ASN A 69 -0.89 6.74 12.33
CA ASN A 69 -1.46 7.33 11.10
C ASN A 69 -1.67 6.39 9.91
N ILE A 70 -1.60 5.08 10.08
CA ILE A 70 -1.96 4.15 9.03
C ILE A 70 -3.47 4.00 8.88
N CYS A 71 -3.95 4.09 7.64
CA CYS A 71 -5.35 3.92 7.32
C CYS A 71 -5.81 2.51 7.69
N THR A 72 -6.70 2.39 8.67
CA THR A 72 -7.16 1.10 9.22
C THR A 72 -7.79 0.21 8.14
N ILE A 73 -8.55 0.78 7.21
CA ILE A 73 -9.16 0.06 6.08
C ILE A 73 -8.08 -0.59 5.20
N CYS A 74 -7.02 0.16 4.88
CA CYS A 74 -5.89 -0.35 4.09
C CYS A 74 -5.23 -1.55 4.80
N VAL A 75 -5.03 -1.46 6.11
CA VAL A 75 -4.42 -2.53 6.91
C VAL A 75 -5.36 -3.74 7.00
N SER A 76 -6.64 -3.54 7.27
CA SER A 76 -7.64 -4.63 7.32
C SER A 76 -7.69 -5.41 6.02
N TYR A 77 -7.58 -4.75 4.86
CA TYR A 77 -7.53 -5.43 3.56
C TYR A 77 -6.35 -6.41 3.46
N LEU A 78 -5.20 -6.06 4.05
CA LEU A 78 -4.06 -6.96 4.09
C LEU A 78 -4.41 -8.25 4.84
N TYR A 79 -5.22 -8.21 5.91
CA TYR A 79 -5.60 -9.37 6.72
C TYR A 79 -6.80 -10.15 6.19
N MET A 80 -7.73 -9.50 5.48
CA MET A 80 -8.95 -10.14 4.97
C MET A 80 -8.71 -11.03 3.74
N ASN A 81 -7.72 -10.72 2.90
CA ASN A 81 -7.41 -11.51 1.69
C ASN A 81 -6.48 -12.70 1.98
N ASP A 82 -6.74 -13.46 3.05
CA ASP A 82 -6.02 -14.69 3.44
C ASP A 82 -6.90 -15.95 3.37
N VAL A 83 -8.10 -15.83 2.78
CA VAL A 83 -9.09 -16.91 2.65
C VAL A 83 -9.06 -17.52 1.26
#